data_AF-A0A9P5MIW8-F1
#
_entry.id   AF-A0A9P5MIW8-F1
#
_cell.length_a   1.000
_cell.length_b   1.000
_cell.length_c   1.000
_cell.angle_alpha   90.00
_cell.angle_beta   90.00
_cell.angle_gamma   90.00
#
_symmetry.space_group_name_H-M   'P 1'
#
loop_
_entity.id
_entity.type
_entity.pdbx_description
1 polymer ?
#
loop_
_entity_poly.entity_id
_entity_poly.type
_entity_poly.pdbx_seq_one_letter_code
_entity_poly.pdbx_strand_id
1 'polypeptide(L)'
;MWAKRHQYSLIALPVLSSLAHVWAAQLPLRPLRANDGNPSSTNTNFPALLDDSFEEWLANLTSIWGLKGLSVAVVRRHDDDGSWHVETKGYGVKNEAGDLVTDETTFAIGSNSKLFTTLALGKLVEGGSTLPGSSLPLKWSTKIADILGDDWQLEDKIAERYADLIDIMSHRSGLPRHDMAWLRGETSGQAVRKLRYLRPSEEFRQGWQYNNFMYMTMAEIVERVSGRPFIQFIQDEIMDKLPFTSATMNSTRARTSGHLADGFVQIRRNVSDGMGVLKSTYEPASFFIDDERENIIAGAGGVTMSAKDVVRAFCAIHFIHMIQFLDVCSNPICRQHGYKPCCCSGITQTPETL
;
A
#
# COMPACT_ATOMS: atom_id res chain seq x y z
N MET A 1 23.70 3.20 -7.35
CA MET A 1 24.44 4.20 -8.16
C MET A 1 23.67 4.66 -9.39
N TRP A 2 22.96 3.76 -10.10
CA TRP A 2 22.11 4.11 -11.26
C TRP A 2 20.97 5.11 -10.93
N ALA A 3 20.17 4.84 -9.89
CA ALA A 3 19.06 5.72 -9.47
C ALA A 3 19.51 7.13 -9.02
N LYS A 4 20.68 7.22 -8.36
CA LYS A 4 21.27 8.50 -7.94
C LYS A 4 21.81 9.34 -9.12
N ARG A 5 22.19 8.71 -10.24
CA ARG A 5 22.76 9.40 -11.41
C ARG A 5 21.71 10.15 -12.24
N HIS A 6 20.44 9.83 -12.09
CA HIS A 6 19.37 10.35 -12.95
C HIS A 6 18.22 11.03 -12.18
N GLN A 7 18.42 11.38 -10.91
CA GLN A 7 17.41 12.04 -10.07
C GLN A 7 16.03 11.33 -10.02
N TYR A 8 16.00 10.00 -10.11
CA TYR A 8 14.75 9.25 -10.10
C TYR A 8 14.32 8.82 -8.69
N SER A 9 13.01 8.88 -8.43
CA SER A 9 12.36 8.17 -7.32
C SER A 9 12.18 6.71 -7.71
N LEU A 10 13.12 5.86 -7.30
CA LEU A 10 12.99 4.42 -7.47
C LEU A 10 12.14 3.86 -6.32
N ILE A 11 10.89 3.46 -6.58
CA ILE A 11 10.14 2.59 -5.65
C ILE A 11 10.61 1.16 -5.92
N ALA A 12 11.82 0.84 -5.48
CA ALA A 12 12.24 -0.55 -5.33
C ALA A 12 11.88 -0.97 -3.91
N LEU A 13 11.11 -2.05 -3.80
CA LEU A 13 10.76 -2.68 -2.52
C LEU A 13 11.93 -3.58 -2.07
N PRO A 14 12.80 -3.07 -1.19
CA PRO A 14 13.22 -3.89 -0.08
C PRO A 14 13.10 -3.13 1.25
N VAL A 15 12.94 -3.94 2.30
CA VAL A 15 12.82 -3.55 3.70
C VAL A 15 14.01 -2.66 4.15
N LEU A 16 13.67 -1.51 4.75
CA LEU A 16 14.46 -0.62 5.63
C LEU A 16 15.75 0.05 5.08
N SER A 17 15.70 1.38 4.88
CA SER A 17 16.18 2.40 5.86
C SER A 17 16.68 3.72 5.23
N SER A 18 16.41 4.81 5.95
CA SER A 18 17.03 6.15 5.94
C SER A 18 16.59 7.21 4.90
N LEU A 19 15.85 8.19 5.45
CA LEU A 19 16.01 9.65 5.35
C LEU A 19 16.43 10.28 4.01
N ALA A 20 15.50 11.02 3.41
CA ALA A 20 15.81 12.26 2.71
C ALA A 20 14.72 13.31 3.00
N HIS A 21 15.14 14.44 3.54
CA HIS A 21 14.32 15.64 3.72
C HIS A 21 13.91 16.18 2.35
N VAL A 22 12.63 16.54 2.17
CA VAL A 22 12.21 17.38 1.04
C VAL A 22 11.44 18.57 1.59
N TRP A 23 11.98 19.75 1.27
CA TRP A 23 11.39 21.05 1.52
C TRP A 23 10.03 21.19 0.83
N ALA A 24 9.03 21.65 1.58
CA ALA A 24 7.77 22.11 1.04
C ALA A 24 7.97 23.49 0.38
N ALA A 25 7.96 23.54 -0.94
CA ALA A 25 7.73 24.78 -1.68
C ALA A 25 6.26 24.79 -2.12
N GLN A 26 5.47 25.67 -1.50
CA GLN A 26 4.11 25.98 -1.92
C GLN A 26 4.16 26.65 -3.30
N LEU A 27 3.52 26.05 -4.31
CA LEU A 27 3.25 26.69 -5.59
C LEU A 27 1.74 26.79 -5.82
N PRO A 28 1.25 27.92 -6.37
CA PRO A 28 -0.17 28.21 -6.46
C PRO A 28 -0.83 27.42 -7.61
N LEU A 29 -1.99 26.84 -7.32
CA LEU A 29 -2.86 26.18 -8.29
C LEU A 29 -3.55 27.23 -9.18
N ARG A 30 -3.37 27.14 -10.50
CA ARG A 30 -4.32 27.66 -11.49
C ARG A 30 -4.52 26.64 -12.62
N PRO A 31 -5.76 26.42 -13.10
CA PRO A 31 -6.03 25.51 -14.20
C PRO A 31 -5.69 26.17 -15.54
N LEU A 32 -5.03 25.43 -16.44
CA LEU A 32 -4.80 25.87 -17.82
C LEU A 32 -5.82 25.23 -18.76
N ARG A 33 -6.44 26.08 -19.58
CA ARG A 33 -7.34 25.75 -20.69
C ARG A 33 -6.58 25.05 -21.82
N ALA A 34 -7.25 24.10 -22.46
CA ALA A 34 -6.80 23.47 -23.70
C ALA A 34 -6.82 24.48 -24.87
N ASN A 35 -5.81 24.41 -25.72
CA ASN A 35 -5.77 25.10 -27.00
C ASN A 35 -5.47 24.03 -28.07
N ASP A 36 -6.42 23.84 -28.97
CA ASP A 36 -6.44 22.79 -29.97
C ASP A 36 -5.63 23.19 -31.21
N GLY A 37 -4.69 22.33 -31.63
CA GLY A 37 -3.89 22.49 -32.85
C GLY A 37 -3.32 21.15 -33.32
N ASN A 38 -3.67 20.77 -34.55
CA ASN A 38 -3.47 19.47 -35.20
C ASN A 38 -2.01 19.23 -35.68
N PRO A 39 -1.65 18.07 -36.29
CA PRO A 39 -0.82 17.03 -35.69
C PRO A 39 0.52 16.83 -36.43
N SER A 40 1.58 16.44 -35.74
CA SER A 40 2.82 16.00 -36.43
C SER A 40 3.60 15.04 -35.54
N SER A 41 3.83 13.82 -36.05
CA SER A 41 4.84 12.85 -35.62
C SER A 41 4.92 12.58 -34.11
N THR A 42 4.38 11.45 -33.64
CA THR A 42 4.80 10.86 -32.35
C THR A 42 6.25 10.44 -32.47
N ASN A 43 7.14 11.37 -32.13
CA ASN A 43 8.56 11.17 -32.00
C ASN A 43 8.76 10.32 -30.73
N THR A 44 8.81 8.99 -30.89
CA THR A 44 9.11 8.03 -29.80
C THR A 44 10.60 8.07 -29.44
N ASN A 45 11.11 9.26 -29.07
CA ASN A 45 12.50 9.49 -28.67
C ASN A 45 12.72 9.34 -27.15
N PHE A 46 12.02 8.42 -26.50
CA PHE A 46 12.27 8.10 -25.10
C PHE A 46 12.91 6.72 -25.00
N PRO A 47 14.12 6.61 -24.45
CA PRO A 47 14.65 5.29 -24.09
C PRO A 47 13.72 4.71 -23.01
N ALA A 48 13.35 3.44 -23.22
CA ALA A 48 12.69 2.65 -22.19
C ALA A 48 13.55 2.66 -20.93
N LEU A 49 12.93 2.80 -19.76
CA LEU A 49 13.64 2.73 -18.48
C LEU A 49 13.87 1.29 -18.04
N LEU A 50 12.98 0.38 -18.44
CA LEU A 50 13.15 -1.06 -18.29
C LEU A 50 13.90 -1.63 -19.50
N ASP A 51 15.04 -1.01 -19.83
CA ASP A 51 15.93 -1.42 -20.92
C ASP A 51 16.94 -2.51 -20.51
N ASP A 52 17.78 -2.94 -21.45
CA ASP A 52 18.81 -3.97 -21.23
C ASP A 52 19.77 -3.62 -20.07
N SER A 53 20.04 -2.33 -19.85
CA SER A 53 20.92 -1.89 -18.75
C SER A 53 20.25 -2.08 -17.38
N PHE A 54 18.95 -1.85 -17.30
CA PHE A 54 18.14 -2.16 -16.13
C PHE A 54 18.08 -3.67 -15.91
N GLU A 55 17.92 -4.46 -16.97
CA GLU A 55 17.88 -5.92 -16.87
C GLU A 55 19.21 -6.52 -16.39
N GLU A 56 20.34 -6.01 -16.87
CA GLU A 56 21.67 -6.42 -16.39
C GLU A 56 21.85 -6.08 -14.90
N TRP A 57 21.44 -4.87 -14.49
CA TRP A 57 21.46 -4.46 -13.09
C TRP A 57 20.56 -5.35 -12.22
N LEU A 58 19.36 -5.66 -12.71
CA LEU A 58 18.40 -6.51 -12.03
C LEU A 58 18.94 -7.94 -11.90
N ALA A 59 19.54 -8.50 -12.95
CA ALA A 59 20.16 -9.82 -12.93
C ALA A 59 21.27 -9.93 -11.88
N ASN A 60 22.06 -8.87 -11.70
CA ASN A 60 23.06 -8.82 -10.63
C ASN A 60 22.39 -8.81 -9.23
N LEU A 61 21.32 -8.04 -9.05
CA LEU A 61 20.59 -8.01 -7.79
C LEU A 61 19.92 -9.36 -7.47
N THR A 62 19.26 -9.99 -8.45
CA THR A 62 18.61 -11.29 -8.23
C THR A 62 19.63 -12.38 -7.90
N SER A 63 20.84 -12.32 -8.46
CA SER A 63 21.96 -13.20 -8.11
C SER A 63 22.43 -13.03 -6.66
N ILE A 64 22.59 -11.78 -6.20
CA ILE A 64 23.06 -11.48 -4.84
C ILE A 64 22.01 -11.87 -3.79
N TRP A 65 20.75 -11.50 -4.03
CA TRP A 65 19.67 -11.62 -3.05
C TRP A 65 18.86 -12.91 -3.20
N GLY A 66 19.07 -13.67 -4.27
CA GLY A 66 18.34 -14.90 -4.51
C GLY A 66 16.86 -14.69 -4.85
N LEU A 67 16.50 -13.54 -5.42
CA LEU A 67 15.11 -13.23 -5.73
C LEU A 67 14.60 -14.18 -6.83
N LYS A 68 13.48 -14.84 -6.56
CA LYS A 68 12.87 -15.80 -7.51
C LYS A 68 12.06 -15.12 -8.59
N GLY A 69 11.32 -14.09 -8.22
CA GLY A 69 10.57 -13.28 -9.16
C GLY A 69 10.17 -11.96 -8.55
N LEU A 70 9.94 -10.98 -9.41
CA LEU A 70 9.55 -9.62 -9.03
C LEU A 70 8.81 -8.96 -10.20
N SER A 71 7.93 -8.02 -9.88
CA SER A 71 7.20 -7.22 -10.86
C SER A 71 7.51 -5.74 -10.62
N VAL A 72 7.89 -5.04 -11.68
CA VAL A 72 8.35 -3.65 -11.64
C VAL A 72 7.33 -2.76 -12.35
N ALA A 73 7.05 -1.62 -11.74
CA ALA A 73 6.33 -0.51 -12.35
C ALA A 73 7.17 0.76 -12.24
N VAL A 74 7.25 1.51 -13.33
CA VAL A 74 7.88 2.84 -13.37
C VAL A 74 6.86 3.83 -13.86
N VAL A 75 6.69 4.92 -13.12
CA VAL A 75 5.82 6.04 -13.48
C VAL A 75 6.66 7.31 -13.49
N ARG A 76 6.78 7.94 -14.65
CA ARG A 76 7.64 9.12 -14.87
C ARG A 76 6.83 10.25 -15.47
N ARG A 77 6.92 11.44 -14.88
CA ARG A 77 6.45 12.66 -15.52
C ARG A 77 7.49 13.11 -16.54
N HIS A 78 7.01 13.54 -17.69
CA HIS A 78 7.81 14.19 -18.70
C HIS A 78 7.82 15.70 -18.40
N ASP A 79 9.00 16.26 -18.18
CA ASP A 79 9.12 17.66 -17.76
C ASP A 79 8.78 18.64 -18.90
N ASP A 80 9.03 18.26 -20.15
CA ASP A 80 8.85 19.18 -21.29
C ASP A 80 7.38 19.40 -21.67
N ASP A 81 6.55 18.35 -21.66
CA ASP A 81 5.11 18.46 -21.99
C ASP A 81 4.17 18.16 -20.81
N GLY A 82 4.72 17.79 -19.65
CA GLY A 82 3.95 17.47 -18.46
C GLY A 82 3.22 16.12 -18.49
N SER A 83 3.37 15.33 -19.57
CA SER A 83 2.73 14.02 -19.74
C SER A 83 3.34 12.96 -18.81
N TRP A 84 2.70 11.78 -18.74
CA TRP A 84 3.15 10.70 -17.87
C TRP A 84 3.39 9.44 -18.66
N HIS A 85 4.55 8.84 -18.43
CA HIS A 85 4.97 7.59 -19.01
C HIS A 85 4.94 6.49 -17.96
N VAL A 86 4.44 5.31 -18.36
CA VAL A 86 4.29 4.15 -17.50
C VAL A 86 4.92 2.94 -18.19
N GLU A 87 5.78 2.23 -17.47
CA GLU A 87 6.34 0.95 -17.89
C GLU A 87 6.09 -0.10 -16.80
N THR A 88 5.62 -1.28 -17.17
CA THR A 88 5.44 -2.42 -16.26
C THR A 88 6.08 -3.68 -16.85
N LYS A 89 6.77 -4.47 -16.02
CA LYS A 89 7.38 -5.73 -16.47
C LYS A 89 7.55 -6.72 -15.31
N GLY A 90 7.27 -7.98 -15.58
CA GLY A 90 7.53 -9.10 -14.68
C GLY A 90 8.85 -9.79 -15.01
N TYR A 91 9.54 -10.28 -13.97
CA TYR A 91 10.81 -10.99 -14.09
C TYR A 91 10.82 -12.22 -13.18
N GLY A 92 11.40 -13.31 -13.66
CA GLY A 92 11.56 -14.54 -12.90
C GLY A 92 10.27 -15.35 -12.73
N VAL A 93 10.23 -16.19 -11.69
CA VAL A 93 9.15 -17.15 -11.42
C VAL A 93 8.23 -16.68 -10.29
N LYS A 94 6.93 -16.87 -10.51
CA LYS A 94 5.80 -16.51 -9.63
C LYS A 94 5.61 -17.52 -8.51
N ASN A 95 5.79 -18.82 -8.79
CA ASN A 95 5.46 -19.90 -7.86
C ASN A 95 6.41 -21.11 -8.00
N GLU A 96 6.27 -22.08 -7.12
CA GLU A 96 7.08 -23.31 -7.14
C GLU A 96 6.94 -24.13 -8.43
N ALA A 97 5.79 -24.05 -9.09
CA ALA A 97 5.54 -24.71 -10.37
C ALA A 97 6.34 -24.10 -11.52
N GLY A 98 6.94 -22.91 -11.32
CA GLY A 98 7.76 -22.23 -12.33
C GLY A 98 6.96 -21.33 -13.27
N ASP A 99 5.71 -21.00 -12.95
CA ASP A 99 4.95 -19.99 -13.69
C ASP A 99 5.73 -18.67 -13.71
N LEU A 100 5.64 -17.90 -14.79
CA LEU A 100 6.36 -16.62 -14.90
C LEU A 100 5.63 -15.50 -14.16
N VAL A 101 6.42 -14.57 -13.61
CA VAL A 101 5.88 -13.30 -13.11
C VAL A 101 5.49 -12.40 -14.28
N THR A 102 4.32 -11.77 -14.15
CA THR A 102 3.81 -10.73 -15.06
C THR A 102 3.57 -9.41 -14.31
N ASP A 103 3.16 -8.36 -15.01
CA ASP A 103 2.71 -7.11 -14.40
C ASP A 103 1.36 -7.23 -13.67
N GLU A 104 0.62 -8.32 -13.92
CA GLU A 104 -0.64 -8.68 -13.25
C GLU A 104 -0.46 -9.62 -12.05
N THR A 105 0.75 -10.17 -11.87
CA THR A 105 1.06 -11.01 -10.71
C THR A 105 0.93 -10.18 -9.43
N THR A 106 0.18 -10.68 -8.45
CA THR A 106 -0.03 -10.01 -7.17
C THR A 106 0.95 -10.51 -6.12
N PHE A 107 1.46 -9.56 -5.34
CA PHE A 107 2.37 -9.82 -4.23
C PHE A 107 1.79 -9.26 -2.95
N ALA A 108 2.04 -9.91 -1.82
CA ALA A 108 1.80 -9.29 -0.52
C ALA A 108 2.73 -8.07 -0.36
N ILE A 109 2.16 -6.87 -0.29
CA ILE A 109 2.94 -5.62 -0.29
C ILE A 109 3.40 -5.19 1.11
N GLY A 110 3.18 -6.04 2.12
CA GLY A 110 3.60 -5.82 3.50
C GLY A 110 3.11 -4.49 4.05
N SER A 111 4.01 -3.69 4.63
CA SER A 111 3.63 -2.43 5.29
C SER A 111 3.08 -1.35 4.37
N ASN A 112 3.17 -1.49 3.04
CA ASN A 112 2.50 -0.57 2.13
C ASN A 112 0.96 -0.61 2.28
N SER A 113 0.41 -1.68 2.87
CA SER A 113 -1.01 -1.76 3.24
C SER A 113 -1.48 -0.61 4.14
N LYS A 114 -0.57 -0.04 4.94
CA LYS A 114 -0.84 1.08 5.85
C LYS A 114 -1.44 2.30 5.15
N LEU A 115 -1.07 2.52 3.89
CA LEU A 115 -1.66 3.56 3.06
C LEU A 115 -3.18 3.40 2.96
N PHE A 116 -3.67 2.19 2.71
CA PHE A 116 -5.10 1.91 2.57
C PHE A 116 -5.85 2.06 3.89
N THR A 117 -5.22 1.72 5.01
CA THR A 117 -5.77 1.97 6.36
C THR A 117 -5.93 3.46 6.63
N THR A 118 -4.92 4.27 6.30
CA THR A 118 -4.99 5.73 6.41
C THR A 118 -6.07 6.31 5.49
N LEU A 119 -6.22 5.78 4.28
CA LEU A 119 -7.28 6.19 3.35
C LEU A 119 -8.68 5.83 3.86
N ALA A 120 -8.87 4.65 4.47
CA ALA A 120 -10.14 4.27 5.08
C ALA A 120 -10.54 5.23 6.19
N LEU A 121 -9.60 5.54 7.08
CA LEU A 121 -9.82 6.48 8.16
C LEU A 121 -10.10 7.89 7.64
N GLY A 122 -9.34 8.33 6.62
CA GLY A 122 -9.56 9.62 5.96
C GLY A 122 -10.94 9.70 5.31
N LYS A 123 -11.40 8.63 4.66
CA LYS A 123 -12.76 8.57 4.10
C LYS A 123 -13.83 8.74 5.20
N LEU A 124 -13.65 8.12 6.36
CA LEU A 124 -14.60 8.26 7.47
C LEU A 124 -14.60 9.69 8.05
N VAL A 125 -13.41 10.28 8.25
CA VAL A 125 -13.26 11.65 8.78
C VAL A 125 -13.83 12.68 7.81
N GLU A 126 -13.40 12.67 6.55
CA GLU A 126 -13.84 13.64 5.54
C GLU A 126 -15.29 13.42 5.12
N GLY A 127 -15.78 12.17 5.19
CA GLY A 127 -17.17 11.82 4.97
C GLY A 127 -18.11 12.24 6.12
N GLY A 128 -17.59 12.86 7.18
CA GLY A 128 -18.39 13.39 8.28
C GLY A 128 -18.98 12.31 9.20
N SER A 129 -18.32 11.15 9.31
CA SER A 129 -18.75 10.09 10.23
C SER A 129 -18.76 10.60 11.67
N THR A 130 -19.61 10.04 12.53
CA THR A 130 -19.69 10.40 13.95
C THR A 130 -19.04 9.35 14.84
N LEU A 131 -18.74 9.72 16.08
CA LEU A 131 -18.23 8.79 17.09
C LEU A 131 -19.28 7.72 17.41
N PRO A 132 -18.88 6.47 17.71
CA PRO A 132 -19.82 5.41 18.07
C PRO A 132 -20.72 5.82 19.24
N GLY A 133 -22.05 5.69 19.07
CA GLY A 133 -23.03 6.04 20.11
C GLY A 133 -23.17 7.54 20.39
N SER A 134 -22.65 8.41 19.52
CA SER A 134 -22.65 9.86 19.70
C SER A 134 -22.96 10.60 18.39
N SER A 135 -23.39 11.87 18.51
CA SER A 135 -23.55 12.80 17.39
C SER A 135 -22.30 13.65 17.13
N LEU A 136 -21.25 13.50 17.95
CA LEU A 136 -20.01 14.22 17.75
C LEU A 136 -19.28 13.72 16.50
N PRO A 137 -18.73 14.63 15.67
CA PRO A 137 -18.01 14.24 14.46
C PRO A 137 -16.67 13.55 14.78
N LEU A 138 -16.31 12.55 13.98
CA LEU A 138 -14.98 11.98 13.91
C LEU A 138 -14.04 12.99 13.24
N LYS A 139 -12.94 13.32 13.91
CA LYS A 139 -11.92 14.26 13.44
C LYS A 139 -10.54 13.64 13.63
N TRP A 140 -9.56 14.12 12.88
CA TRP A 140 -8.15 13.73 13.08
C TRP A 140 -7.65 13.97 14.52
N SER A 141 -8.20 14.97 15.21
CA SER A 141 -7.89 15.29 16.61
C SER A 141 -8.72 14.50 17.64
N THR A 142 -9.64 13.62 17.21
CA THR A 142 -10.44 12.78 18.10
C THR A 142 -9.54 11.85 18.89
N LYS A 143 -9.79 11.75 20.21
CA LYS A 143 -9.01 10.88 21.09
C LYS A 143 -9.41 9.43 20.89
N ILE A 144 -8.43 8.54 20.91
CA ILE A 144 -8.68 7.10 20.71
C ILE A 144 -9.59 6.56 21.81
N ALA A 145 -9.42 7.06 23.05
CA ALA A 145 -10.28 6.75 24.18
C ALA A 145 -11.76 7.08 23.94
N ASP A 146 -12.06 8.16 23.19
CA ASP A 146 -13.45 8.55 22.89
C ASP A 146 -14.12 7.62 21.86
N ILE A 147 -13.34 6.82 21.12
CA ILE A 147 -13.83 5.89 20.11
C ILE A 147 -13.92 4.46 20.67
N LEU A 148 -12.86 4.02 21.36
CA LEU A 148 -12.70 2.62 21.77
C LEU A 148 -13.03 2.37 23.25
N GLY A 149 -13.13 3.42 24.07
CA GLY A 149 -13.43 3.29 25.51
C GLY A 149 -12.50 2.30 26.22
N ASP A 150 -13.09 1.35 26.95
CA ASP A 150 -12.37 0.38 27.78
C ASP A 150 -11.46 -0.59 27.01
N ASP A 151 -11.67 -0.74 25.70
CA ASP A 151 -10.79 -1.54 24.84
C ASP A 151 -9.42 -0.87 24.63
N TRP A 152 -9.35 0.47 24.74
CA TRP A 152 -8.11 1.25 24.64
C TRP A 152 -7.51 1.54 26.01
N GLN A 153 -6.42 0.83 26.32
CA GLN A 153 -5.65 1.03 27.54
C GLN A 153 -4.15 0.89 27.24
N LEU A 154 -3.35 1.82 27.77
CA LEU A 154 -1.89 1.83 27.67
C LEU A 154 -1.25 1.90 29.07
N GLU A 155 0.00 1.47 29.18
CA GLU A 155 0.78 1.67 30.41
C GLU A 155 1.08 3.16 30.65
N ASP A 156 1.45 3.92 29.61
CA ASP A 156 1.56 5.39 29.67
C ASP A 156 0.17 6.03 29.71
N LYS A 157 -0.20 6.57 30.87
CA LYS A 157 -1.53 7.18 31.11
C LYS A 157 -1.72 8.53 30.43
N ILE A 158 -0.65 9.21 30.01
CA ILE A 158 -0.75 10.42 29.20
C ILE A 158 -1.10 10.01 27.77
N ALA A 159 -0.38 9.04 27.21
CA ALA A 159 -0.70 8.50 25.88
C ALA A 159 -2.11 7.89 25.83
N GLU A 160 -2.50 7.11 26.85
CA GLU A 160 -3.83 6.52 26.96
C GLU A 160 -4.93 7.58 26.87
N ARG A 161 -4.78 8.69 27.59
CA ARG A 161 -5.80 9.75 27.66
C ARG A 161 -5.79 10.67 26.44
N TYR A 162 -4.62 10.94 25.87
CA TYR A 162 -4.47 12.06 24.93
C TYR A 162 -4.04 11.69 23.52
N ALA A 163 -3.72 10.42 23.24
CA ALA A 163 -3.48 9.97 21.86
C ALA A 163 -4.72 10.25 20.99
N ASP A 164 -4.49 10.87 19.83
CA ASP A 164 -5.48 11.02 18.77
C ASP A 164 -5.10 10.24 17.51
N LEU A 165 -5.94 10.32 16.48
CA LEU A 165 -5.72 9.62 15.21
C LEU A 165 -4.40 10.03 14.56
N ILE A 166 -3.99 11.30 14.68
CA ILE A 166 -2.71 11.79 14.13
C ILE A 166 -1.55 11.12 14.86
N ASP A 167 -1.60 11.02 16.19
CA ASP A 167 -0.52 10.42 16.98
C ASP A 167 -0.29 8.94 16.62
N ILE A 168 -1.35 8.14 16.56
CA ILE A 168 -1.22 6.70 16.25
C ILE A 168 -0.79 6.48 14.79
N MET A 169 -1.31 7.27 13.86
CA MET A 169 -0.92 7.22 12.44
C MET A 169 0.53 7.67 12.23
N SER A 170 1.00 8.63 13.02
CA SER A 170 2.36 9.18 12.91
C SER A 170 3.39 8.41 13.73
N HIS A 171 3.02 7.28 14.35
CA HIS A 171 3.92 6.48 15.20
C HIS A 171 4.49 7.24 16.40
N ARG A 172 3.66 8.03 17.10
CA ARG A 172 4.06 8.91 18.21
C ARG A 172 3.48 8.55 19.57
N SER A 173 3.05 7.31 19.75
CA SER A 173 2.43 6.84 21.00
C SER A 173 3.41 6.57 22.15
N GLY A 174 4.72 6.53 21.88
CA GLY A 174 5.75 6.11 22.87
C GLY A 174 5.95 4.59 22.97
N LEU A 175 5.14 3.82 22.24
CA LEU A 175 5.26 2.37 22.15
C LEU A 175 6.15 1.94 20.96
N PRO A 176 7.20 1.13 21.19
CA PRO A 176 7.99 0.54 20.12
C PRO A 176 7.25 -0.63 19.45
N ARG A 177 7.93 -1.31 18.51
CA ARG A 177 7.44 -2.58 17.97
C ARG A 177 7.29 -3.61 19.07
N HIS A 178 6.17 -4.32 19.03
CA HIS A 178 5.86 -5.45 19.91
C HIS A 178 5.32 -6.62 19.08
N ASP A 179 5.89 -6.85 17.89
CA ASP A 179 5.29 -7.69 16.85
C ASP A 179 5.07 -9.17 17.24
N MET A 180 5.67 -9.61 18.34
CA MET A 180 5.49 -10.95 18.92
C MET A 180 4.33 -11.07 19.91
N ALA A 181 3.63 -9.97 20.22
CA ALA A 181 2.60 -9.94 21.25
C ALA A 181 1.19 -10.29 20.76
N TRP A 182 0.91 -10.15 19.46
CA TRP A 182 -0.34 -10.65 18.85
C TRP A 182 -0.17 -12.11 18.38
N LEU A 183 -1.27 -12.87 18.38
CA LEU A 183 -1.27 -14.30 18.06
C LEU A 183 -2.08 -14.60 16.79
N ARG A 184 -1.79 -15.73 16.15
CA ARG A 184 -2.56 -16.21 14.99
C ARG A 184 -4.05 -16.28 15.32
N GLY A 185 -4.89 -15.82 14.39
CA GLY A 185 -6.35 -15.82 14.51
C GLY A 185 -6.92 -14.69 15.34
N GLU A 186 -6.09 -13.79 15.89
CA GLU A 186 -6.60 -12.64 16.63
C GLU A 186 -7.21 -11.57 15.72
N THR A 187 -8.27 -10.93 16.20
CA THR A 187 -8.84 -9.73 15.59
C THR A 187 -8.06 -8.48 15.99
N SER A 188 -8.23 -7.39 15.22
CA SER A 188 -7.70 -6.07 15.57
C SER A 188 -8.04 -5.66 17.00
N GLY A 189 -9.31 -5.75 17.42
CA GLY A 189 -9.71 -5.44 18.79
C GLY A 189 -9.07 -6.32 19.87
N GLN A 190 -8.83 -7.60 19.60
CA GLN A 190 -8.08 -8.46 20.52
C GLN A 190 -6.61 -8.01 20.67
N ALA A 191 -5.96 -7.64 19.56
CA ALA A 191 -4.62 -7.07 19.58
C ALA A 191 -4.59 -5.72 20.33
N VAL A 192 -5.57 -4.83 20.09
CA VAL A 192 -5.68 -3.53 20.76
C VAL A 192 -5.78 -3.70 22.28
N ARG A 193 -6.59 -4.64 22.78
CA ARG A 193 -6.73 -4.87 24.23
C ARG A 193 -5.42 -5.27 24.91
N LYS A 194 -4.47 -5.87 24.18
CA LYS A 194 -3.16 -6.27 24.72
C LYS A 194 -2.23 -5.09 24.95
N LEU A 195 -2.48 -3.93 24.34
CA LEU A 195 -1.66 -2.73 24.52
C LEU A 195 -1.47 -2.34 25.99
N ARG A 196 -2.43 -2.69 26.86
CA ARG A 196 -2.37 -2.46 28.31
C ARG A 196 -1.21 -3.16 29.03
N TYR A 197 -0.61 -4.16 28.40
CA TYR A 197 0.50 -4.95 28.93
C TYR A 197 1.84 -4.59 28.28
N LEU A 198 1.85 -3.66 27.32
CA LEU A 198 3.04 -3.34 26.54
C LEU A 198 3.72 -2.11 27.11
N ARG A 199 5.00 -2.28 27.44
CA ARG A 199 5.82 -1.23 28.02
C ARG A 199 6.25 -0.20 26.96
N PRO A 200 6.06 1.11 27.20
CA PRO A 200 6.62 2.16 26.36
C PRO A 200 8.13 2.23 26.52
N SER A 201 8.81 2.71 25.49
CA SER A 201 10.26 2.97 25.52
C SER A 201 10.59 4.46 25.40
N GLU A 202 9.60 5.27 25.06
CA GLU A 202 9.69 6.72 24.96
C GLU A 202 8.43 7.33 25.59
N GLU A 203 8.53 8.57 26.05
CA GLU A 203 7.36 9.33 26.49
C GLU A 203 6.47 9.68 25.29
N PHE A 204 5.17 9.82 25.56
CA PHE A 204 4.19 10.25 24.56
C PHE A 204 4.67 11.47 23.75
N ARG A 205 4.65 11.35 22.42
CA ARG A 205 5.06 12.36 21.43
C ARG A 205 6.54 12.77 21.41
N GLN A 206 7.42 12.21 22.24
CA GLN A 206 8.84 12.57 22.26
C GLN A 206 9.67 11.96 21.13
N GLY A 207 9.21 10.83 20.56
CA GLY A 207 9.91 10.14 19.47
C GLY A 207 8.99 9.52 18.44
N TRP A 208 9.55 9.24 17.25
CA TRP A 208 8.90 8.40 16.24
C TRP A 208 9.34 6.95 16.45
N GLN A 209 8.37 6.03 16.59
CA GLN A 209 8.64 4.61 16.77
C GLN A 209 7.68 3.77 15.94
N TYR A 210 8.17 3.20 14.85
CA TYR A 210 7.38 2.31 14.00
C TYR A 210 6.67 1.25 14.86
N ASN A 211 5.35 1.15 14.73
CA ASN A 211 4.54 0.23 15.52
C ASN A 211 3.31 -0.24 14.74
N ASN A 212 3.22 -1.54 14.50
CA ASN A 212 2.09 -2.15 13.80
C ASN A 212 0.79 -2.12 14.61
N PHE A 213 0.87 -2.19 15.95
CA PHE A 213 -0.33 -2.14 16.78
C PHE A 213 -1.14 -0.86 16.54
N MET A 214 -0.48 0.28 16.32
CA MET A 214 -1.19 1.54 16.05
C MET A 214 -2.03 1.48 14.77
N TYR A 215 -1.60 0.71 13.78
CA TYR A 215 -2.35 0.49 12.54
C TYR A 215 -3.45 -0.57 12.71
N MET A 216 -3.25 -1.56 13.57
CA MET A 216 -4.33 -2.47 13.99
C MET A 216 -5.40 -1.72 14.80
N THR A 217 -5.00 -0.76 15.64
CA THR A 217 -5.91 0.17 16.32
C THR A 217 -6.73 0.97 15.32
N MET A 218 -6.11 1.47 14.24
CA MET A 218 -6.85 2.17 13.18
C MET A 218 -7.83 1.24 12.45
N ALA A 219 -7.48 -0.03 12.22
CA ALA A 219 -8.42 -1.01 11.67
C ALA A 219 -9.63 -1.20 12.59
N GLU A 220 -9.41 -1.41 13.89
CA GLU A 220 -10.48 -1.50 14.90
C GLU A 220 -11.36 -0.24 14.92
N ILE A 221 -10.77 0.95 14.83
CA ILE A 221 -11.51 2.22 14.77
C ILE A 221 -12.42 2.28 13.55
N VAL A 222 -11.92 1.85 12.38
CA VAL A 222 -12.73 1.78 11.16
C VAL A 222 -13.92 0.84 11.36
N GLU A 223 -13.74 -0.33 11.98
CA GLU A 223 -14.85 -1.22 12.29
C GLU A 223 -15.86 -0.59 13.25
N ARG A 224 -15.36 0.04 14.32
CA ARG A 224 -16.21 0.64 15.37
C ARG A 224 -17.05 1.80 14.84
N VAL A 225 -16.48 2.64 13.99
CA VAL A 225 -17.14 3.80 13.41
C VAL A 225 -18.09 3.41 12.28
N SER A 226 -17.66 2.50 11.39
CA SER A 226 -18.45 2.13 10.21
C SER A 226 -19.50 1.03 10.48
N GLY A 227 -19.33 0.25 11.55
CA GLY A 227 -20.14 -0.93 11.84
C GLY A 227 -19.87 -2.11 10.88
N ARG A 228 -18.78 -2.07 10.12
CA ARG A 228 -18.44 -3.07 9.08
C ARG A 228 -17.07 -3.69 9.34
N PRO A 229 -16.85 -4.98 9.03
CA PRO A 229 -15.54 -5.61 9.13
C PRO A 229 -14.49 -4.86 8.28
N PHE A 230 -13.29 -4.68 8.81
CA PHE A 230 -12.25 -3.83 8.21
C PHE A 230 -11.87 -4.28 6.80
N ILE A 231 -11.67 -5.59 6.62
CA ILE A 231 -11.29 -6.17 5.32
C ILE A 231 -12.37 -5.90 4.27
N GLN A 232 -13.63 -6.08 4.65
CA GLN A 232 -14.77 -5.82 3.77
C GLN A 232 -14.91 -4.33 3.47
N PHE A 233 -14.76 -3.46 4.47
CA PHE A 233 -14.79 -2.02 4.30
C PHE A 233 -13.72 -1.55 3.29
N ILE A 234 -12.47 -2.01 3.43
CA ILE A 234 -11.39 -1.66 2.51
C ILE A 234 -11.68 -2.16 1.10
N GLN A 235 -12.21 -3.38 0.96
CA GLN A 235 -12.56 -3.92 -0.35
C GLN A 235 -13.63 -3.06 -1.03
N ASP A 236 -14.74 -2.80 -0.35
CA ASP A 236 -15.91 -2.15 -0.93
C ASP A 236 -15.72 -0.63 -1.12
N GLU A 237 -15.08 0.03 -0.16
CA GLU A 237 -14.98 1.50 -0.12
C GLU A 237 -13.71 2.05 -0.75
N ILE A 238 -12.70 1.21 -0.97
CA ILE A 238 -11.43 1.63 -1.57
C ILE A 238 -11.10 0.81 -2.80
N MET A 239 -10.94 -0.51 -2.65
CA MET A 239 -10.37 -1.32 -3.74
C MET A 239 -11.32 -1.41 -4.94
N ASP A 240 -12.60 -1.69 -4.70
CA ASP A 240 -13.63 -1.82 -5.75
C ASP A 240 -14.08 -0.45 -6.32
N LYS A 241 -13.70 0.65 -5.67
CA LYS A 241 -13.96 2.02 -6.15
C LYS A 241 -12.85 2.56 -7.04
N LEU A 242 -11.67 1.94 -6.98
CA LEU A 242 -10.53 2.27 -7.82
C LEU A 242 -10.48 1.30 -9.00
N PRO A 243 -9.83 1.67 -10.11
CA PRO A 243 -9.74 0.80 -11.29
C PRO A 243 -8.78 -0.39 -11.10
N PHE A 244 -8.64 -0.89 -9.87
CA PHE A 244 -7.82 -2.05 -9.57
C PHE A 244 -8.41 -3.31 -10.17
N THR A 245 -7.56 -4.19 -10.67
CA THR A 245 -8.00 -5.46 -11.26
C THR A 245 -7.83 -6.63 -10.30
N SER A 246 -6.87 -6.54 -9.38
CA SER A 246 -6.39 -7.67 -8.60
C SER A 246 -6.07 -7.34 -7.14
N ALA A 247 -6.06 -6.05 -6.78
CA ALA A 247 -5.82 -5.60 -5.41
C ALA A 247 -6.90 -6.09 -4.43
N THR A 248 -6.48 -6.72 -3.34
CA THR A 248 -7.39 -7.19 -2.30
C THR A 248 -6.66 -7.38 -0.97
N MET A 249 -7.40 -7.38 0.13
CA MET A 249 -6.93 -7.88 1.42
C MET A 249 -7.56 -9.21 1.82
N ASN A 250 -8.49 -9.72 1.03
CA ASN A 250 -9.11 -11.02 1.28
C ASN A 250 -8.19 -12.12 0.75
N SER A 251 -7.66 -12.93 1.67
CA SER A 251 -6.65 -13.93 1.37
C SER A 251 -7.19 -15.06 0.50
N THR A 252 -8.46 -15.44 0.67
CA THR A 252 -9.14 -16.40 -0.22
C THR A 252 -9.26 -15.85 -1.64
N ARG A 253 -9.74 -14.61 -1.83
CA ARG A 253 -9.83 -13.96 -3.15
C ARG A 253 -8.46 -13.86 -3.81
N ALA A 254 -7.41 -13.54 -3.05
CA ALA A 254 -6.05 -13.52 -3.55
C ALA A 254 -5.61 -14.91 -4.05
N ARG A 255 -5.78 -15.97 -3.24
CA ARG A 255 -5.39 -17.34 -3.60
C ARG A 255 -6.15 -17.87 -4.81
N THR A 256 -7.46 -17.62 -4.91
CA THR A 256 -8.28 -18.13 -6.01
C THR A 256 -8.14 -17.32 -7.30
N SER A 257 -7.44 -16.18 -7.28
CA SER A 257 -7.27 -15.31 -8.45
C SER A 257 -6.38 -15.92 -9.55
N GLY A 258 -5.51 -16.88 -9.20
CA GLY A 258 -4.46 -17.38 -10.09
C GLY A 258 -3.27 -16.42 -10.29
N HIS A 259 -3.37 -15.19 -9.79
CA HIS A 259 -2.36 -14.14 -9.91
C HIS A 259 -1.40 -14.07 -8.72
N LEU A 260 -1.76 -14.64 -7.56
CA LEU A 260 -0.96 -14.57 -6.35
C LEU A 260 0.38 -15.30 -6.52
N ALA A 261 1.48 -14.59 -6.23
CA ALA A 261 2.81 -15.17 -6.16
C ALA A 261 3.05 -15.90 -4.83
N ASP A 262 3.86 -16.97 -4.90
CA ASP A 262 4.43 -17.58 -3.70
C ASP A 262 5.49 -16.66 -3.11
N GLY A 263 5.52 -16.58 -1.77
CA GLY A 263 6.69 -16.04 -1.08
C GLY A 263 7.80 -17.09 -1.05
N PHE A 264 9.06 -16.68 -1.16
CA PHE A 264 10.20 -17.59 -1.03
C PHE A 264 11.13 -17.11 0.07
N VAL A 265 11.54 -18.03 0.95
CA VAL A 265 12.59 -17.78 1.94
C VAL A 265 13.86 -18.50 1.49
N GLN A 266 14.96 -17.75 1.42
CA GLN A 266 16.28 -18.33 1.24
C GLN A 266 16.75 -18.92 2.57
N ILE A 267 16.92 -20.23 2.60
CA ILE A 267 17.51 -20.95 3.74
C ILE A 267 18.92 -21.34 3.36
N ARG A 268 19.90 -20.84 4.12
CA ARG A 268 21.29 -21.28 4.02
C ARG A 268 21.49 -22.44 4.98
N ARG A 269 21.49 -23.67 4.46
CA ARG A 269 21.82 -24.85 5.26
C ARG A 269 23.30 -25.16 5.11
N ASN A 270 23.94 -25.51 6.22
CA ASN A 270 25.22 -26.20 6.17
C ASN A 270 24.94 -27.62 5.72
N VAL A 271 25.10 -27.88 4.42
CA VAL A 271 24.97 -29.23 3.89
C VAL A 271 26.33 -29.86 4.11
N SER A 272 26.38 -30.77 5.08
CA SER A 272 27.60 -31.48 5.46
C SER A 272 27.96 -32.50 4.39
N ASP A 273 28.39 -32.01 3.23
CA ASP A 273 28.94 -32.81 2.12
C ASP A 273 30.42 -33.14 2.40
N GLY A 274 30.87 -33.03 3.67
CA GLY A 274 32.27 -33.12 4.07
C GLY A 274 33.13 -31.88 3.75
N MET A 275 32.60 -30.88 3.03
CA MET A 275 33.35 -29.69 2.57
C MET A 275 32.95 -28.36 3.20
N GLY A 276 31.94 -28.32 4.09
CA GLY A 276 31.55 -27.10 4.81
C GLY A 276 30.98 -25.97 3.95
N VAL A 277 30.47 -26.28 2.75
CA VAL A 277 29.88 -25.29 1.83
C VAL A 277 28.41 -25.05 2.20
N LEU A 278 28.06 -23.80 2.48
CA LEU A 278 26.66 -23.40 2.68
C LEU A 278 25.93 -23.43 1.34
N LYS A 279 24.96 -24.35 1.17
CA LYS A 279 24.06 -24.36 0.00
C LYS A 279 22.81 -23.55 0.34
N SER A 280 22.42 -22.67 -0.59
CA SER A 280 21.14 -21.96 -0.49
C SER A 280 20.03 -22.82 -1.08
N THR A 281 19.04 -23.17 -0.25
CA THR A 281 17.76 -23.73 -0.70
C THR A 281 16.68 -22.66 -0.58
N TYR A 282 15.65 -22.75 -1.40
CA TYR A 282 14.50 -21.85 -1.33
C TYR A 282 13.29 -22.68 -0.93
N GLU A 283 12.58 -22.21 0.09
CA GLU A 283 11.35 -22.84 0.54
C GLU A 283 10.19 -21.85 0.37
N PRO A 284 9.01 -22.33 -0.03
CA PRO A 284 7.83 -21.50 -0.16
C PRO A 284 7.39 -21.05 1.24
N ALA A 285 7.12 -19.78 1.38
CA ALA A 285 6.71 -19.13 2.61
C ALA A 285 5.61 -18.14 2.27
N SER A 286 4.37 -18.64 2.25
CA SER A 286 3.23 -17.78 1.99
C SER A 286 3.09 -16.72 3.08
N PHE A 287 2.86 -15.47 2.66
CA PHE A 287 2.50 -14.40 3.56
C PHE A 287 1.17 -14.72 4.26
N PHE A 288 0.17 -15.18 3.49
CA PHE A 288 -1.09 -15.72 3.99
C PHE A 288 -1.01 -17.25 4.07
N ILE A 289 -0.69 -17.75 5.25
CA ILE A 289 -0.70 -19.20 5.51
C ILE A 289 -2.15 -19.74 5.54
N ASP A 290 -3.12 -18.90 5.90
CA ASP A 290 -4.54 -19.23 6.06
C ASP A 290 -5.40 -17.96 6.08
N ASP A 291 -6.73 -18.12 6.13
CA ASP A 291 -7.71 -17.04 6.36
C ASP A 291 -7.64 -16.45 7.78
N GLU A 292 -6.87 -17.02 8.70
CA GLU A 292 -6.72 -16.47 10.05
C GLU A 292 -5.68 -15.33 10.08
N ARG A 293 -4.73 -15.36 9.14
CA ARG A 293 -3.67 -14.34 9.01
C ARG A 293 -4.09 -13.03 8.34
N GLU A 294 -5.27 -12.96 7.72
CA GLU A 294 -5.75 -11.68 7.19
C GLU A 294 -6.20 -10.73 8.32
N ASN A 295 -6.74 -11.28 9.42
CA ASN A 295 -7.22 -10.50 10.57
C ASN A 295 -6.09 -10.07 11.52
N ILE A 296 -5.08 -10.93 11.73
CA ILE A 296 -4.01 -10.70 12.73
C ILE A 296 -3.21 -9.40 12.48
N ILE A 297 -2.99 -9.03 11.22
CA ILE A 297 -2.24 -7.83 10.84
C ILE A 297 -3.11 -6.83 10.07
N ALA A 298 -4.43 -6.96 10.18
CA ALA A 298 -5.37 -6.03 9.58
C ALA A 298 -4.99 -4.59 9.96
N GLY A 299 -4.97 -3.72 8.94
CA GLY A 299 -4.54 -2.33 9.07
C GLY A 299 -3.04 -2.11 8.94
N ALA A 300 -2.20 -3.05 9.39
CA ALA A 300 -0.74 -2.94 9.39
C ALA A 300 -0.09 -3.59 8.16
N GLY A 301 -0.74 -4.59 7.58
CA GLY A 301 -0.34 -5.37 6.42
C GLY A 301 -1.56 -6.05 5.78
N GLY A 302 -1.35 -7.00 4.89
CA GLY A 302 -2.44 -7.85 4.37
C GLY A 302 -2.99 -7.47 3.01
N VAL A 303 -2.52 -6.41 2.37
CA VAL A 303 -2.86 -6.14 0.96
C VAL A 303 -1.99 -6.99 0.04
N THR A 304 -2.62 -7.64 -0.94
CA THR A 304 -1.97 -8.15 -2.16
C THR A 304 -2.25 -7.22 -3.31
N MET A 305 -1.24 -6.88 -4.11
CA MET A 305 -1.40 -5.97 -5.24
C MET A 305 -0.39 -6.30 -6.35
N SER A 306 -0.77 -6.04 -7.60
CA SER A 306 0.10 -6.17 -8.77
C SER A 306 0.82 -4.86 -9.09
N ALA A 307 1.91 -4.92 -9.84
CA ALA A 307 2.63 -3.71 -10.28
C ALA A 307 1.72 -2.78 -11.09
N LYS A 308 0.83 -3.35 -11.90
CA LYS A 308 -0.21 -2.61 -12.65
C LYS A 308 -1.17 -1.86 -11.72
N ASP A 309 -1.61 -2.49 -10.63
CA ASP A 309 -2.46 -1.82 -9.63
C ASP A 309 -1.69 -0.77 -8.81
N VAL A 310 -0.38 -0.94 -8.58
CA VAL A 310 0.48 0.12 -7.99
C VAL A 310 0.47 1.38 -8.85
N VAL A 311 0.62 1.25 -10.17
CA VAL A 311 0.54 2.40 -11.09
C VAL A 311 -0.81 3.10 -10.95
N ARG A 312 -1.90 2.33 -10.95
CA ARG A 312 -3.26 2.89 -10.83
C ARG A 312 -3.45 3.62 -9.50
N ALA A 313 -2.90 3.08 -8.41
CA ALA A 313 -2.93 3.72 -7.10
C ALA A 313 -2.14 5.04 -7.12
N PHE A 314 -0.94 5.02 -7.71
CA PHE A 314 -0.12 6.21 -7.88
C PHE A 314 -0.85 7.29 -8.70
N CYS A 315 -1.43 6.93 -9.83
CA CYS A 315 -2.21 7.84 -10.66
C CYS A 315 -3.42 8.40 -9.91
N ALA A 316 -4.16 7.55 -9.19
CA ALA A 316 -5.28 8.01 -8.37
C ALA A 316 -4.81 9.06 -7.35
N ILE A 317 -3.74 8.79 -6.59
CA ILE A 317 -3.22 9.71 -5.57
C ILE A 317 -2.71 11.03 -6.17
N HIS A 318 -1.99 10.97 -7.29
CA HIS A 318 -1.25 12.11 -7.81
C HIS A 318 -2.11 13.06 -8.66
N PHE A 319 -3.11 12.53 -9.38
CA PHE A 319 -3.96 13.35 -10.26
C PHE A 319 -5.29 13.73 -9.64
N ILE A 320 -5.75 12.96 -8.65
CA ILE A 320 -7.12 13.05 -8.18
C ILE A 320 -7.09 12.87 -6.67
N HIS A 321 -6.96 13.97 -5.90
CA HIS A 321 -7.02 13.97 -4.44
C HIS A 321 -7.92 12.84 -3.92
N MET A 322 -7.34 11.72 -3.46
CA MET A 322 -7.97 10.38 -3.54
C MET A 322 -9.35 10.30 -2.88
N ILE A 323 -9.56 11.14 -1.86
CA ILE A 323 -10.81 11.25 -1.11
C ILE A 323 -11.93 11.86 -1.96
N GLN A 324 -11.63 12.89 -2.77
CA GLN A 324 -12.60 13.51 -3.69
C GLN A 324 -13.03 12.53 -4.80
N PHE A 325 -12.18 11.59 -5.22
CA PHE A 325 -12.54 10.56 -6.22
C PHE A 325 -13.50 9.51 -5.67
N LEU A 326 -13.30 9.07 -4.42
CA LEU A 326 -14.17 8.07 -3.78
C LEU A 326 -15.63 8.57 -3.65
N ASP A 327 -15.83 9.88 -3.54
CA ASP A 327 -17.17 10.48 -3.50
C ASP A 327 -17.75 10.69 -4.91
N VAL A 328 -16.92 11.04 -5.91
CA VAL A 328 -17.37 11.22 -7.31
C VAL A 328 -17.78 9.91 -7.97
N CYS A 329 -17.07 8.80 -7.74
CA CYS A 329 -17.43 7.48 -8.26
C CYS A 329 -18.67 6.85 -7.59
N SER A 330 -19.17 7.45 -6.51
CA SER A 330 -20.40 7.04 -5.85
C SER A 330 -21.66 7.59 -6.52
N ASN A 331 -21.53 8.50 -7.49
CA ASN A 331 -22.63 9.12 -8.21
C ASN A 331 -23.34 8.14 -9.18
N PRO A 332 -24.67 7.93 -9.06
CA PRO A 332 -25.44 7.04 -9.94
C PRO A 332 -25.32 7.37 -11.44
N ILE A 333 -25.04 8.63 -11.78
CA ILE A 333 -24.90 9.10 -13.18
C ILE A 333 -23.66 8.49 -13.84
N CYS A 334 -22.57 8.26 -13.10
CA CYS A 334 -21.36 7.62 -13.65
C CYS A 334 -21.54 6.12 -13.91
N ARG A 335 -22.47 5.44 -13.22
CA ARG A 335 -22.77 4.02 -13.45
C ARG A 335 -23.59 3.79 -14.72
N GLN A 336 -24.47 4.73 -15.09
CA GLN A 336 -25.33 4.60 -16.27
C GLN A 336 -24.58 4.66 -17.61
N HIS A 337 -23.37 5.23 -17.65
CA HIS A 337 -22.58 5.36 -18.87
C HIS A 337 -21.49 4.29 -19.06
N GLY A 338 -21.49 3.23 -18.24
CA GLY A 338 -20.62 2.05 -18.41
C GLY A 338 -19.12 2.40 -18.40
N TYR A 339 -18.53 2.47 -17.20
CA TYR A 339 -17.10 2.64 -16.88
C TYR A 339 -16.13 2.74 -18.09
N LYS A 340 -16.21 3.81 -18.87
CA LYS A 340 -15.14 4.18 -19.79
C LYS A 340 -14.09 4.92 -18.97
N PRO A 341 -12.83 4.44 -18.93
CA PRO A 341 -11.82 4.95 -18.01
C PRO A 341 -11.33 6.33 -18.47
N CYS A 342 -12.01 7.39 -18.06
CA CYS A 342 -11.65 8.77 -18.39
C CYS A 342 -10.30 9.24 -17.82
N CYS A 343 -9.50 8.40 -17.16
CA CYS A 343 -8.18 8.78 -16.63
C CYS A 343 -7.00 7.97 -17.19
N CYS A 344 -7.21 7.07 -18.15
CA CYS A 344 -6.11 6.41 -18.89
C CYS A 344 -6.36 6.29 -20.40
N SER A 345 -7.51 6.75 -20.92
CA SER A 345 -7.86 6.66 -22.35
C SER A 345 -7.20 7.72 -23.25
N GLY A 346 -6.00 8.19 -22.89
CA GLY A 346 -5.16 9.00 -23.79
C GLY A 346 -4.42 8.18 -24.85
N ILE A 347 -4.58 6.86 -24.84
CA ILE A 347 -3.95 5.93 -25.78
C ILE A 347 -5.06 5.14 -26.47
N THR A 348 -5.66 5.71 -27.50
CA THR A 348 -6.01 5.10 -28.79
C THR A 348 -6.99 6.01 -29.55
N GLN A 349 -6.63 6.27 -30.80
CA GLN A 349 -7.22 7.16 -31.80
C GLN A 349 -8.76 7.10 -31.95
N THR A 350 -9.36 8.27 -32.20
CA THR A 350 -10.63 8.50 -32.93
C THR A 350 -10.35 8.51 -34.46
N PRO A 351 -11.34 8.45 -35.40
CA PRO A 351 -12.68 9.08 -35.36
C PRO A 351 -13.84 8.21 -35.94
N GLU A 352 -15.14 8.53 -35.81
CA GLU A 352 -15.88 9.65 -36.42
C GLU A 352 -17.34 9.75 -35.90
N THR A 353 -17.85 10.99 -35.78
CA THR A 353 -19.24 11.48 -35.93
C THR A 353 -20.45 10.65 -35.44
N LEU A 354 -21.09 11.09 -34.35
CA LEU A 354 -22.38 11.83 -34.28
C LEU A 354 -22.81 12.01 -32.81
#